data_AF-A0A0G1K126-F1
#
_entry.id   AF-A0A0G1K126-F1
#
_cell.length_a   1.000
_cell.length_b   1.000
_cell.length_c   1.000
_cell.angle_alpha   90.00
_cell.angle_beta   90.00
_cell.angle_gamma   90.00
#
_symmetry.space_group_name_H-M   'P 1'
#
loop_
_entity.id
_entity.type
_entity.pdbx_description
1 polymer ?
#
loop_
_entity_poly.entity_id
_entity_poly.type
_entity_poly.pdbx_seq_one_letter_code
_entity_poly.pdbx_strand_id
1 'polypeptide(L)' 'MPTVVRKKPGQSDDKLIADFRKKVLNDEVLIELKQREFYKKPSVVKQERIKERRANRYAKRRSY' A
#
# COMPACT_ATOMS: atom_id res chain seq x y z
N MET A 1 -10.23 7.32 6.62
CA MET A 1 -10.29 8.79 6.56
C MET A 1 -9.73 9.25 5.22
N PRO A 2 -10.21 10.35 4.62
CA PRO A 2 -9.64 10.85 3.38
C PRO A 2 -8.19 11.33 3.59
N THR A 3 -7.29 10.95 2.68
CA THR A 3 -5.90 11.42 2.70
C THR A 3 -5.85 12.88 2.24
N VAL A 4 -5.68 13.81 3.19
CA VAL A 4 -5.58 15.25 2.90
C VAL A 4 -4.12 15.72 3.00
N VAL A 5 -3.66 16.45 1.99
CA VAL A 5 -2.37 17.15 1.97
C VAL A 5 -2.61 18.61 1.62
N ARG A 6 -2.06 19.53 2.43
CA ARG A 6 -2.17 20.97 2.22
C ARG A 6 -0.83 21.52 1.73
N LYS A 7 -0.90 22.42 0.74
CA LYS A 7 0.28 23.10 0.18
C LYS A 7 0.93 23.98 1.24
N LYS A 8 2.25 23.87 1.40
CA LYS A 8 3.03 24.78 2.25
C LYS A 8 3.43 26.03 1.48
N PRO A 9 3.62 27.19 2.15
CA PRO A 9 4.17 28.38 1.52
C PRO A 9 5.53 28.06 0.87
N GLY A 10 5.73 28.44 -0.40
CA GLY A 10 6.97 28.19 -1.14
C GLY A 10 7.17 26.74 -1.66
N GLN A 11 6.20 25.85 -1.49
CA GLN A 11 6.26 24.50 -2.06
C GLN A 11 5.88 24.52 -3.55
N SER A 12 6.68 23.86 -4.39
CA SER A 12 6.31 23.61 -5.79
C SER A 12 5.18 22.58 -5.89
N ASP A 13 4.38 22.68 -6.95
CA ASP A 13 3.24 21.79 -7.16
C ASP A 13 3.67 20.32 -7.34
N ASP A 14 4.80 20.08 -8.00
CA ASP A 14 5.35 18.72 -8.15
C ASP A 14 5.69 18.08 -6.81
N LYS A 15 6.26 18.86 -5.88
CA LYS A 15 6.60 18.38 -4.55
C LYS A 15 5.34 18.09 -3.73
N LEU A 16 4.30 18.89 -3.90
CA LEU A 16 2.99 18.64 -3.28
C LEU A 16 2.37 17.33 -3.78
N ILE A 17 2.40 17.09 -5.09
CA ILE A 17 1.91 15.85 -5.70
C ILE A 17 2.73 14.64 -5.22
N ALA A 18 4.05 14.78 -5.11
CA ALA A 18 4.92 13.72 -4.60
C ALA A 18 4.60 13.37 -3.14
N ASP A 19 4.38 14.37 -2.28
CA ASP A 19 4.00 14.17 -0.89
C ASP A 19 2.62 13.51 -0.77
N PHE A 20 1.67 13.90 -1.62
CA PHE A 20 0.37 13.23 -1.71
C PHE A 20 0.50 11.76 -2.11
N ARG A 21 1.26 11.45 -3.17
CA ARG A 21 1.51 10.07 -3.61
C ARG A 21 2.11 9.23 -2.48
N LYS A 22 3.10 9.76 -1.77
CA LYS A 22 3.70 9.08 -0.61
C LYS A 22 2.67 8.79 0.48
N LYS A 23 1.82 9.76 0.80
CA LYS A 23 0.79 9.59 1.83
C LYS A 23 -0.26 8.56 1.44
N VAL A 24 -0.71 8.57 0.18
CA VAL A 24 -1.66 7.56 -0.35
C VAL A 24 -1.06 6.15 -0.33
N LEU A 25 0.23 6.01 -0.62
CA LEU A 25 0.93 4.73 -0.51
C LEU A 25 1.01 4.24 0.94
N ASN A 26 1.35 5.13 1.87
CA ASN A 26 1.42 4.80 3.30
C ASN A 26 0.07 4.44 3.90
N ASP A 27 -1.01 5.08 3.45
CA ASP A 27 -2.37 4.80 3.90
C ASP A 27 -2.94 3.49 3.28
N GLU A 28 -2.19 2.81 2.40
CA GLU A 28 -2.56 1.57 1.71
C GLU A 28 -3.93 1.59 1.00
N VAL A 29 -4.46 2.80 0.70
CA VAL A 29 -5.83 3.01 0.20
C VAL A 29 -6.11 2.21 -1.07
N LEU A 30 -5.15 2.19 -2.00
CA LEU A 30 -5.29 1.47 -3.28
C LEU A 30 -5.32 -0.05 -3.08
N ILE A 31 -4.57 -0.57 -2.10
CA ILE A 31 -4.53 -2.01 -1.78
C ILE A 31 -5.86 -2.41 -1.17
N GLU A 32 -6.36 -1.62 -0.23
CA GLU A 32 -7.65 -1.85 0.43
C GLU A 32 -8.80 -1.84 -0.58
N LEU A 33 -8.84 -0.86 -1.50
CA LEU A 33 -9.85 -0.80 -2.55
C LEU A 33 -9.86 -2.06 -3.40
N LYS A 34 -8.69 -2.55 -3.82
CA LYS A 34 -8.55 -3.78 -4.60
C LYS A 34 -8.97 -5.04 -3.82
N GLN A 35 -8.74 -5.07 -2.51
CA GLN A 35 -9.22 -6.17 -1.66
C GLN A 35 -10.72 -6.17 -1.48
N ARG A 36 -11.35 -4.99 -1.50
CA ARG A 36 -12.80 -4.80 -1.35
C ARG A 36 -13.57 -4.90 -2.68
N GLU A 37 -12.88 -4.80 -3.80
CA GLU A 37 -13.47 -4.85 -5.16
C GLU A 37 -14.31 -6.12 -5.36
N PHE A 38 -13.85 -7.26 -4.81
CA PHE A 38 -14.57 -8.53 -4.86
C PHE A 38 -14.61 -9.19 -3.50
N TYR A 39 -15.73 -9.86 -3.18
CA TYR A 39 -15.82 -10.68 -1.99
C TYR A 39 -14.83 -11.86 -2.09
N LYS A 40 -13.91 -11.93 -1.13
CA LYS A 40 -13.07 -13.11 -0.90
C LYS A 40 -13.45 -13.76 0.42
N LYS A 41 -13.60 -15.09 0.42
CA LYS A 41 -13.80 -15.85 1.65
C LYS A 41 -12.60 -15.62 2.59
N PRO A 42 -12.83 -15.50 3.91
CA PRO A 42 -11.77 -15.22 4.89
C PRO A 42 -10.68 -16.29 4.90
N SER A 43 -11.02 -17.55 4.57
CA SER A 43 -10.06 -18.65 4.42
C SER A 43 -9.05 -18.41 3.30
N VAL A 44 -9.52 -17.92 2.15
CA VAL A 44 -8.68 -17.62 0.97
C VAL A 44 -7.73 -16.46 1.29
N VAL A 45 -8.24 -15.41 1.94
CA VAL A 45 -7.41 -14.26 2.38
C VAL A 45 -6.30 -14.72 3.33
N LYS A 46 -6.60 -15.62 4.28
CA LYS A 46 -5.61 -16.19 5.19
C LYS A 46 -4.56 -17.02 4.43
N GLN A 47 -4.98 -17.81 3.45
CA GLN A 47 -4.08 -18.63 2.64
C GLN A 47 -3.14 -17.77 1.79
N GLU A 48 -3.65 -16.74 1.11
CA GLU A 48 -2.87 -15.78 0.32
C GLU A 48 -1.81 -15.08 1.20
N ARG A 49 -2.21 -14.58 2.37
CA ARG A 49 -1.29 -13.91 3.32
C ARG A 49 -0.17 -14.83 3.80
N ILE A 50 -0.44 -16.11 4.05
CA ILE A 50 0.58 -17.09 4.44
C ILE A 50 1.53 -17.37 3.28
N LYS A 51 1.01 -17.52 2.06
CA LYS A 51 1.81 -17.75 0.85
C LYS A 51 2.77 -16.59 0.60
N GLU A 52 2.30 -15.36 0.70
CA GLU A 52 3.12 -14.15 0.54
C GLU A 52 4.23 -14.05 1.61
N ARG A 53 3.91 -14.30 2.88
CA ARG A 53 4.92 -14.35 3.96
C ARG A 53 5.98 -15.43 3.76
N ARG A 54 5.61 -16.56 3.16
CA ARG A 54 6.58 -17.60 2.79
C ARG A 54 7.47 -17.12 1.66
N ALA A 55 6.89 -16.61 0.57
CA ALA A 55 7.64 -16.09 -0.58
C ALA A 55 8.65 -15.02 -0.18
N ASN A 56 8.25 -14.04 0.66
CA ASN A 56 9.14 -12.97 1.12
C ASN A 56 10.31 -13.50 1.96
N ARG A 57 10.11 -14.55 2.77
CA ARG A 57 11.19 -15.21 3.50
C ARG A 57 12.19 -15.90 2.57
N TYR A 58 11.71 -16.57 1.52
CA TYR A 58 12.59 -17.21 0.54
C TYR A 58 13.37 -16.19 -0.29
N ALA A 59 12.72 -15.11 -0.74
CA ALA A 59 13.37 -14.02 -1.47
C ALA A 59 14.48 -13.37 -0.62
N LYS A 60 14.21 -13.09 0.66
CA LYS A 60 15.20 -12.50 1.59
C LYS A 60 16.39 -13.43 1.82
N ARG A 61 16.19 -14.75 1.87
CA ARG A 61 17.27 -15.74 2.02
C ARG A 61 18.17 -15.85 0.79
N ARG A 62 17.65 -15.54 -0.40
CA ARG A 62 18.37 -15.63 -1.67
C ARG A 62 19.19 -14.36 -2.00
N SER A 63 19.00 -13.31 -1.20
CA SER A 63 19.68 -12.02 -1.31
C SER A 63 20.91 -11.91 -0.38
N TYR A 64 21.27 -12.99 0.31
CA TYR A 64 22.51 -13.13 1.08
C TYR A 64 23.51 -13.98 0.30
#